data_AF-A0AAE3QQI8-F1
#
_entry.id   AF-A0AAE3QQI8-F1
#
_cell.length_a   1.000
_cell.length_b   1.000
_cell.length_c   1.000
_cell.angle_alpha   90.00
_cell.angle_beta   90.00
_cell.angle_gamma   90.00
#
_symmetry.space_group_name_H-M   'P 1'
#
loop_
_entity.id
_entity.type
_entity.pdbx_description
1 polymer ?
#
loop_
_entity_poly.entity_id
_entity_poly.type
_entity_poly.pdbx_seq_one_letter_code
_entity_poly.pdbx_strand_id
1 'polypeptide(L)'
;MKLKIALHLLFCGIVQLCMSQNLPSLVTDRNINSTFSIIAYDKATQEWGIAVATNNIYVGSSTIYIEPGLGAFSVIAETEPLYAVNGFKQLQQGKTIEQAIVSTVSTDSLADYRQVAGIDAKGHVYAMTGSSLKYWKGKAGHLTGESFVVMGNQLADNVLTSMAETFRTSQGTLAERLLQSLIAGQKAGGQINGKQSAALVVKGEKNEWFNQIDLRVDHSVQPFEDLQKLLNYHYGRIRLNQAMFAIRTKNIARGKLLLSQAEPMIEGWNGMYGKLAKAYLLLNDEKKAISIISKAIKENPYWKENLPAFYCLRHAPEIKLLLDETTFTLADWNNAISILIDLQKSAESIDLGQKILKQYPKSSYTNYLLAKAVLLNQNKSSAKSYLEKAIQLDKANADAQRLLTQLKGAS
;
A
#
# COMPACT_ATOMS: atom_id res chain seq x y z
N MET A 1 37.62 46.99 36.24
CA MET A 1 37.34 47.06 34.79
C MET A 1 38.14 45.98 34.05
N LYS A 2 37.64 44.73 34.00
CA LYS A 2 38.01 43.72 32.98
C LYS A 2 36.80 42.81 32.80
N LEU A 3 36.18 42.94 31.63
CA LEU A 3 34.91 42.33 31.23
C LEU A 3 35.15 40.85 30.92
N LYS A 4 34.37 39.97 31.55
CA LYS A 4 34.24 38.55 31.20
C LYS A 4 33.49 38.44 29.88
N ILE A 5 34.07 37.79 28.87
CA ILE A 5 33.32 37.26 27.72
C ILE A 5 33.38 35.74 27.84
N ALA A 6 32.33 35.16 28.41
CA ALA A 6 32.11 33.72 28.38
C ALA A 6 31.45 33.38 27.05
N LEU A 7 32.20 32.71 26.17
CA LEU A 7 31.69 32.17 24.91
C LEU A 7 30.82 30.94 25.22
N HIS A 8 29.51 31.16 25.46
CA HIS A 8 28.51 30.10 25.45
C HIS A 8 28.22 29.72 23.99
N LEU A 9 29.03 28.84 23.41
CA LEU A 9 28.62 28.08 22.22
C LEU A 9 27.72 26.93 22.68
N LEU A 10 26.45 27.25 22.85
CA LEU A 10 25.38 26.27 22.94
C LEU A 10 25.24 25.66 21.55
N PHE A 11 26.01 24.61 21.27
CA PHE A 11 25.90 23.83 20.04
C PHE A 11 24.64 22.96 20.12
N CYS A 12 23.47 23.61 20.10
CA CYS A 12 22.22 22.96 19.72
C CYS A 12 22.19 22.83 18.20
N GLY A 13 23.21 22.15 17.67
CA GLY A 13 23.23 21.71 16.29
C GLY A 13 22.64 20.32 16.27
N ILE A 14 21.36 20.21 15.93
CA ILE A 14 20.90 19.03 15.22
C ILE A 14 21.90 18.86 14.08
N VAL A 15 22.79 17.87 14.20
CA VAL A 15 23.58 17.42 13.06
C VAL A 15 22.56 16.78 12.14
N GLN A 16 21.87 17.62 11.36
CA GLN A 16 21.53 17.25 10.00
C GLN A 16 22.85 16.78 9.44
N LEU A 17 23.02 15.46 9.36
CA LEU A 17 24.07 14.88 8.53
C LEU A 17 23.79 15.49 7.16
N CYS A 18 24.56 16.54 6.85
CA CYS A 18 24.56 17.16 5.55
C CYS A 18 24.66 16.01 4.57
N MET A 19 23.76 16.02 3.59
CA MET A 19 23.94 15.23 2.38
C MET A 19 25.26 15.68 1.78
N SER A 20 26.34 15.04 2.20
CA SER A 20 27.64 15.26 1.61
C SER A 20 27.48 14.86 0.15
N GLN A 21 27.95 15.74 -0.74
CA GLN A 21 28.11 15.33 -2.13
C GLN A 21 28.82 13.97 -2.13
N ASN A 22 28.34 13.08 -2.97
CA ASN A 22 28.89 11.75 -3.15
C ASN A 22 30.28 11.90 -3.81
N LEU A 23 31.27 12.31 -3.01
CA LEU A 23 32.62 12.66 -3.44
C LEU A 23 33.29 11.53 -4.24
N PRO A 24 33.11 10.24 -3.87
CA PRO A 24 33.56 9.15 -4.72
C PRO A 24 32.98 9.22 -6.14
N SER A 25 31.67 9.47 -6.28
CA SER A 25 31.02 9.62 -7.58
C SER A 25 31.57 10.81 -8.37
N LEU A 26 31.79 11.95 -7.70
CA LEU A 26 32.36 13.16 -8.32
C LEU A 26 33.80 12.98 -8.82
N VAL A 27 34.63 12.22 -8.09
CA VAL A 27 36.05 12.02 -8.43
C VAL A 27 36.26 10.92 -9.47
N THR A 28 35.29 10.02 -9.64
CA THR A 28 35.41 8.86 -10.53
C THR A 28 34.52 8.93 -11.77
N ASP A 29 33.67 9.95 -11.89
CA ASP A 29 32.60 10.05 -12.89
C ASP A 29 31.69 8.80 -12.93
N ARG A 30 31.49 8.15 -11.77
CA ARG A 30 30.69 6.93 -11.61
C ARG A 30 29.56 7.12 -10.62
N ASN A 31 28.47 6.35 -10.77
CA ASN A 31 27.34 6.39 -9.84
C ASN A 31 27.56 5.44 -8.63
N ILE A 32 28.32 5.89 -7.64
CA ILE A 32 28.66 5.09 -6.45
C ILE A 32 27.62 5.29 -5.35
N ASN A 33 26.50 4.59 -5.41
CA ASN A 33 25.44 4.70 -4.38
C ASN A 33 25.39 3.47 -3.48
N SER A 34 25.36 3.69 -2.15
CA SER A 34 25.20 2.61 -1.19
C SER A 34 23.83 1.97 -1.36
N THR A 35 23.79 0.65 -1.50
CA THR A 35 22.54 -0.08 -1.77
C THR A 35 22.60 -1.46 -1.16
N PHE A 36 21.49 -1.96 -0.63
CA PHE A 36 21.33 -3.36 -0.27
C PHE A 36 19.93 -3.86 -0.59
N SER A 37 19.84 -5.13 -0.91
CA SER A 37 18.60 -5.78 -1.35
C SER A 37 18.53 -7.23 -0.91
N ILE A 38 17.31 -7.74 -0.90
CA ILE A 38 17.00 -9.16 -0.82
C ILE A 38 16.08 -9.51 -2.00
N ILE A 39 16.38 -10.62 -2.66
CA ILE A 39 15.54 -11.27 -3.66
C ILE A 39 15.20 -12.67 -3.16
N ALA A 40 13.94 -13.09 -3.28
CA ALA A 40 13.52 -14.41 -2.85
C ALA A 40 12.35 -14.95 -3.68
N TYR A 41 12.18 -16.28 -3.62
CA TYR A 41 11.07 -17.01 -4.20
C TYR A 41 10.39 -17.84 -3.11
N ASP A 42 9.07 -17.70 -2.99
CA ASP A 42 8.23 -18.55 -2.17
C ASP A 42 7.58 -19.62 -3.06
N LYS A 43 8.04 -20.86 -2.91
CA LYS A 43 7.55 -22.01 -3.68
C LYS A 43 6.09 -22.36 -3.35
N ALA A 44 5.63 -22.09 -2.12
CA ALA A 44 4.28 -22.46 -1.70
C ALA A 44 3.22 -21.58 -2.39
N THR A 45 3.49 -20.27 -2.48
CA THR A 45 2.61 -19.30 -3.13
C THR A 45 2.96 -19.05 -4.60
N GLN A 46 4.10 -19.56 -5.07
CA GLN A 46 4.68 -19.27 -6.40
C GLN A 46 4.85 -17.76 -6.62
N GLU A 47 5.46 -17.10 -5.63
CA GLU A 47 5.70 -15.66 -5.61
C GLU A 47 7.20 -15.36 -5.64
N TRP A 48 7.59 -14.37 -6.43
CA TRP A 48 8.91 -13.76 -6.42
C TRP A 48 8.80 -12.40 -5.77
N GLY A 49 9.79 -12.03 -4.99
CA GLY A 49 9.82 -10.70 -4.42
C GLY A 49 11.21 -10.14 -4.23
N ILE A 50 11.29 -8.82 -4.29
CA ILE A 50 12.52 -8.05 -4.11
C ILE A 50 12.21 -6.90 -3.16
N ALA A 51 13.05 -6.74 -2.14
CA ALA A 51 13.07 -5.55 -1.29
C ALA A 51 14.46 -4.92 -1.35
N VAL A 52 14.52 -3.59 -1.47
CA VAL A 52 15.77 -2.86 -1.71
C VAL A 52 15.74 -1.49 -1.04
N ALA A 53 16.89 -1.01 -0.59
CA ALA A 53 17.08 0.34 -0.08
C ALA A 53 18.39 0.96 -0.57
N THR A 54 18.39 2.28 -0.77
CA THR A 54 19.57 3.05 -1.18
C THR A 54 19.57 4.46 -0.58
N ASN A 55 20.72 5.14 -0.68
CA ASN A 55 20.91 6.54 -0.30
C ASN A 55 20.65 7.51 -1.46
N ASN A 56 20.26 6.97 -2.62
CA ASN A 56 19.73 7.72 -3.76
C ASN A 56 18.19 7.68 -3.82
N ILE A 57 17.59 8.41 -4.76
CA ILE A 57 16.15 8.43 -5.00
C ILE A 57 15.68 7.25 -5.87
N TYR A 58 14.39 6.91 -5.78
CA TYR A 58 13.61 6.02 -6.66
C TYR A 58 14.11 4.58 -6.91
N VAL A 59 14.86 3.95 -6.00
CA VAL A 59 15.52 2.65 -6.24
C VAL A 59 14.64 1.51 -6.76
N GLY A 60 13.35 1.54 -6.46
CA GLY A 60 12.39 0.54 -6.94
C GLY A 60 12.30 0.46 -8.46
N SER A 61 12.41 1.58 -9.19
CA SER A 61 12.34 1.57 -10.66
C SER A 61 13.59 1.04 -11.34
N SER A 62 14.75 1.17 -10.71
CA SER A 62 16.02 0.89 -11.36
C SER A 62 16.55 -0.52 -11.10
N THR A 63 16.09 -1.19 -10.03
CA THR A 63 16.80 -2.39 -9.52
C THR A 63 15.92 -3.64 -9.40
N ILE A 64 14.63 -3.56 -9.72
CA ILE A 64 13.66 -4.64 -9.51
C ILE A 64 13.12 -5.12 -10.85
N TYR A 65 13.38 -6.40 -11.16
CA TYR A 65 12.87 -7.04 -12.36
C TYR A 65 12.25 -8.38 -11.99
N ILE A 66 10.95 -8.53 -12.23
CA ILE A 66 10.21 -9.76 -11.89
C ILE A 66 9.27 -10.11 -13.04
N GLU A 67 9.44 -11.31 -13.59
CA GLU A 67 8.58 -11.94 -14.59
C GLU A 67 8.00 -13.23 -13.97
N PRO A 68 6.75 -13.18 -13.46
CA PRO A 68 6.12 -14.34 -12.83
C PRO A 68 6.10 -15.56 -13.74
N GLY A 69 6.37 -16.74 -13.18
CA GLY A 69 6.50 -18.00 -13.91
C GLY A 69 7.88 -18.24 -14.52
N LEU A 70 8.72 -17.20 -14.61
CA LEU A 70 10.05 -17.28 -15.22
C LEU A 70 11.17 -17.06 -14.20
N GLY A 71 11.14 -15.94 -13.48
CA GLY A 71 12.16 -15.61 -12.50
C GLY A 71 12.15 -14.14 -12.07
N ALA A 72 13.18 -13.77 -11.32
CA ALA A 72 13.43 -12.40 -10.91
C ALA A 72 14.93 -12.09 -10.93
N PHE A 73 15.25 -10.82 -11.18
CA PHE A 73 16.61 -10.29 -11.20
C PHE A 73 16.66 -8.98 -10.42
N SER A 74 17.78 -8.76 -9.73
CA SER A 74 18.12 -7.45 -9.16
C SER A 74 19.53 -7.07 -9.54
N VAL A 75 19.71 -5.80 -9.92
CA VAL A 75 20.99 -5.24 -10.37
C VAL A 75 21.23 -3.92 -9.65
N ILE A 76 22.26 -3.88 -8.81
CA ILE A 76 22.62 -2.72 -7.97
C ILE A 76 24.09 -2.32 -8.19
N ALA A 77 24.55 -1.30 -7.46
CA ALA A 77 25.81 -0.58 -7.71
C ALA A 77 25.71 0.23 -9.03
N GLU A 78 26.61 0.03 -9.99
CA GLU A 78 26.38 0.57 -11.35
C GLU A 78 25.33 -0.26 -12.08
N THR A 79 24.05 0.06 -11.85
CA THR A 79 22.89 -0.65 -12.38
C THR A 79 22.90 -0.79 -13.90
N GLU A 80 22.59 -1.98 -14.40
CA GLU A 80 22.46 -2.31 -15.83
C GLU A 80 21.22 -3.18 -16.10
N PRO A 81 20.15 -2.61 -16.66
CA PRO A 81 18.92 -3.35 -16.95
C PRO A 81 19.11 -4.53 -17.93
N LEU A 82 20.15 -4.52 -18.77
CA LEU A 82 20.38 -5.60 -19.73
C LEU A 82 20.57 -6.99 -19.07
N TYR A 83 21.03 -7.05 -17.82
CA TYR A 83 21.10 -8.33 -17.09
C TYR A 83 19.74 -8.99 -16.91
N ALA A 84 18.69 -8.20 -16.63
CA ALA A 84 17.33 -8.73 -16.53
C ALA A 84 16.75 -9.02 -17.91
N VAL A 85 16.90 -8.08 -18.87
CA VAL A 85 16.35 -8.23 -20.23
C VAL A 85 16.91 -9.47 -20.94
N ASN A 86 18.23 -9.66 -20.89
CA ASN A 86 18.87 -10.84 -21.45
C ASN A 86 18.61 -12.07 -20.58
N GLY A 87 18.60 -11.89 -19.26
CA GLY A 87 18.36 -12.96 -18.30
C GLY A 87 17.03 -13.67 -18.54
N PHE A 88 15.93 -12.92 -18.69
CA PHE A 88 14.62 -13.49 -19.00
C PHE A 88 14.62 -14.24 -20.35
N LYS A 89 15.23 -13.69 -21.40
CA LYS A 89 15.36 -14.39 -22.69
C LYS A 89 16.10 -15.72 -22.57
N GLN A 90 17.18 -15.76 -21.79
CA GLN A 90 17.95 -16.99 -21.56
C GLN A 90 17.14 -18.01 -20.75
N LEU A 91 16.42 -17.58 -19.71
CA LEU A 91 15.54 -18.46 -18.93
C LEU A 91 14.42 -19.06 -19.81
N GLN A 92 13.82 -18.27 -20.71
CA GLN A 92 12.81 -18.75 -21.66
C GLN A 92 13.37 -19.83 -22.61
N GLN A 93 14.67 -19.77 -22.92
CA GLN A 93 15.39 -20.77 -23.71
C GLN A 93 15.84 -21.98 -22.89
N GLY A 94 15.44 -22.08 -21.62
CA GLY A 94 15.76 -23.20 -20.73
C GLY A 94 17.17 -23.16 -20.14
N LYS A 95 17.87 -22.02 -20.23
CA LYS A 95 19.15 -21.84 -19.51
C LYS A 95 18.91 -21.72 -18.02
N THR A 96 19.93 -22.08 -17.24
CA THR A 96 19.95 -21.86 -15.79
C THR A 96 20.13 -20.37 -15.47
N ILE A 97 19.74 -19.96 -14.26
CA ILE A 97 19.92 -18.58 -13.78
C ILE A 97 21.39 -18.14 -13.79
N GLU A 98 22.32 -19.05 -13.50
CA GLU A 98 23.75 -18.83 -13.58
C GLU A 98 24.19 -18.54 -15.02
N GLN A 99 23.83 -19.41 -15.97
CA GLN A 99 24.16 -19.23 -17.38
C GLN A 99 23.60 -17.91 -17.92
N ALA A 100 22.38 -17.56 -17.52
CA ALA A 100 21.72 -16.31 -17.90
C ALA A 100 22.52 -15.08 -17.44
N ILE A 101 22.95 -15.04 -16.17
CA ILE A 101 23.77 -13.95 -15.64
C ILE A 101 25.16 -13.94 -16.28
N VAL A 102 25.88 -15.08 -16.27
CA VAL A 102 27.25 -15.20 -16.79
C VAL A 102 27.36 -14.81 -18.27
N SER A 103 26.35 -15.11 -19.08
CA SER A 103 26.33 -14.70 -20.48
C SER A 103 26.39 -13.18 -20.66
N THR A 104 25.66 -12.43 -19.82
CA THR A 104 25.66 -10.95 -19.89
C THR A 104 26.97 -10.38 -19.38
N VAL A 105 27.50 -10.95 -18.30
CA VAL A 105 28.81 -10.58 -17.71
C VAL A 105 29.93 -10.65 -18.74
N SER A 106 29.95 -11.72 -19.54
CA SER A 106 31.03 -11.94 -20.53
C SER A 106 31.14 -10.86 -21.60
N THR A 107 30.09 -10.06 -21.78
CA THR A 107 30.02 -8.98 -22.76
C THR A 107 29.99 -7.58 -22.14
N ASP A 108 30.00 -7.48 -20.82
CA ASP A 108 29.86 -6.23 -20.08
C ASP A 108 31.22 -5.79 -19.53
N SER A 109 31.85 -4.82 -20.20
CA SER A 109 33.14 -4.27 -19.80
C SER A 109 33.12 -3.56 -18.44
N LEU A 110 31.94 -3.32 -17.86
CA LEU A 110 31.77 -2.70 -16.55
C LEU A 110 31.26 -3.68 -15.49
N ALA A 111 31.23 -4.99 -15.75
CA ALA A 111 30.73 -6.01 -14.82
C ALA A 111 31.40 -5.94 -13.43
N ASP A 112 32.67 -5.54 -13.37
CA ASP A 112 33.41 -5.34 -12.12
C ASP A 112 32.85 -4.25 -11.20
N TYR A 113 31.96 -3.39 -11.71
CA TYR A 113 31.31 -2.31 -10.97
C TYR A 113 29.85 -2.60 -10.60
N ARG A 114 29.37 -3.83 -10.83
CA ARG A 114 27.97 -4.21 -10.64
C ARG A 114 27.80 -5.25 -9.54
N GLN A 115 26.59 -5.34 -9.00
CA GLN A 115 26.15 -6.54 -8.28
C GLN A 115 24.86 -7.02 -8.90
N VAL A 116 24.80 -8.32 -9.16
CA VAL A 116 23.69 -8.96 -9.86
C VAL A 116 23.25 -10.16 -9.05
N ALA A 117 21.96 -10.30 -8.82
CA ALA A 117 21.36 -11.50 -8.27
C ALA A 117 20.16 -11.91 -9.11
N GLY A 118 19.93 -13.21 -9.23
CA GLY A 118 18.79 -13.77 -9.93
C GLY A 118 18.26 -15.01 -9.25
N ILE A 119 16.98 -15.28 -9.47
CA ILE A 119 16.29 -16.49 -9.05
C ILE A 119 15.36 -16.97 -10.16
N ASP A 120 15.42 -18.26 -10.50
CA ASP A 120 14.53 -18.86 -11.51
C ASP A 120 13.21 -19.36 -10.90
N ALA A 121 12.32 -19.87 -11.75
CA ALA A 121 11.04 -20.43 -11.31
C ALA A 121 11.10 -21.75 -10.55
N LYS A 122 12.29 -22.36 -10.45
CA LYS A 122 12.53 -23.53 -9.61
C LYS A 122 13.13 -23.15 -8.26
N GLY A 123 13.40 -21.86 -8.03
CA GLY A 123 14.05 -21.36 -6.82
C GLY A 123 15.57 -21.49 -6.82
N HIS A 124 16.19 -21.82 -7.96
CA HIS A 124 17.65 -21.79 -8.05
C HIS A 124 18.13 -20.34 -8.07
N VAL A 125 19.18 -20.07 -7.31
CA VAL A 125 19.75 -18.73 -7.15
C VAL A 125 21.15 -18.64 -7.74
N TYR A 126 21.48 -17.47 -8.29
CA TYR A 126 22.85 -17.11 -8.62
C TYR A 126 23.07 -15.64 -8.34
N ALA A 127 24.26 -15.29 -7.85
CA ALA A 127 24.61 -13.91 -7.56
C ALA A 127 26.11 -13.67 -7.77
N MET A 128 26.45 -12.41 -8.03
CA MET A 128 27.82 -11.97 -8.15
C MET A 128 28.01 -10.55 -7.63
N THR A 129 29.24 -10.26 -7.24
CA THR A 129 29.69 -8.94 -6.81
C THR A 129 30.95 -8.61 -7.57
N GLY A 130 30.90 -7.55 -8.36
CA GLY A 130 32.00 -7.10 -9.20
C GLY A 130 33.28 -6.83 -8.40
N SER A 131 34.43 -7.17 -8.97
CA SER A 131 35.68 -7.19 -8.23
C SER A 131 36.18 -5.81 -7.81
N SER A 132 35.75 -4.75 -8.49
CA SER A 132 36.12 -3.36 -8.17
C SER A 132 35.42 -2.83 -6.92
N LEU A 133 34.31 -3.44 -6.48
CA LEU A 133 33.58 -2.99 -5.28
C LEU A 133 34.38 -3.16 -3.99
N LYS A 134 35.43 -4.00 -3.98
CA LYS A 134 36.35 -4.14 -2.84
C LYS A 134 37.11 -2.84 -2.51
N TYR A 135 37.20 -1.91 -3.46
CA TYR A 135 37.84 -0.61 -3.28
C TYR A 135 36.86 0.47 -2.81
N TRP A 136 35.56 0.16 -2.72
CA TRP A 136 34.57 1.10 -2.20
C TRP A 136 34.62 1.09 -0.67
N LYS A 137 34.22 2.20 -0.05
CA LYS A 137 34.11 2.28 1.43
C LYS A 137 33.08 1.28 1.94
N GLY A 138 33.31 0.68 3.11
CA GLY A 138 32.41 -0.28 3.74
C GLY A 138 32.51 -1.70 3.16
N LYS A 139 31.54 -2.55 3.49
CA LYS A 139 31.45 -3.91 2.94
C LYS A 139 30.64 -3.94 1.64
N ALA A 140 31.08 -4.80 0.74
CA ALA A 140 30.33 -5.20 -0.43
C ALA A 140 30.37 -6.74 -0.57
N GLY A 141 29.24 -7.33 -0.94
CA GLY A 141 29.15 -8.78 -1.09
C GLY A 141 27.71 -9.25 -1.27
N HIS A 142 27.55 -10.56 -1.23
CA HIS A 142 26.27 -11.24 -1.27
C HIS A 142 26.33 -12.53 -0.44
N LEU A 143 25.16 -12.99 0.02
CA LEU A 143 24.99 -14.31 0.64
C LEU A 143 23.79 -14.99 -0.03
N THR A 144 23.97 -16.23 -0.41
CA THR A 144 22.91 -17.08 -0.97
C THR A 144 22.32 -17.98 0.11
N GLY A 145 21.06 -18.35 -0.06
CA GLY A 145 20.38 -19.37 0.74
C GLY A 145 19.36 -20.12 -0.10
N GLU A 146 18.54 -20.93 0.55
CA GLU A 146 17.48 -21.68 -0.13
C GLU A 146 16.43 -20.72 -0.70
N SER A 147 16.42 -20.55 -2.03
CA SER A 147 15.51 -19.66 -2.76
C SER A 147 15.57 -18.18 -2.33
N PHE A 148 16.73 -17.70 -1.87
CA PHE A 148 16.95 -16.26 -1.67
C PHE A 148 18.42 -15.84 -1.82
N VAL A 149 18.62 -14.55 -2.09
CA VAL A 149 19.92 -13.87 -2.05
C VAL A 149 19.78 -12.55 -1.32
N VAL A 150 20.69 -12.25 -0.42
CA VAL A 150 20.92 -10.89 0.09
C VAL A 150 22.20 -10.34 -0.51
N MET A 151 22.20 -9.08 -0.95
CA MET A 151 23.39 -8.45 -1.52
C MET A 151 23.42 -6.96 -1.24
N GLY A 152 24.62 -6.37 -1.25
CA GLY A 152 24.77 -4.92 -1.17
C GLY A 152 26.20 -4.44 -1.12
N ASN A 153 26.35 -3.12 -1.08
CA ASN A 153 27.61 -2.40 -1.08
C ASN A 153 27.56 -1.14 -0.19
N GLN A 154 28.75 -0.71 0.24
CA GLN A 154 28.94 0.36 1.21
C GLN A 154 28.13 0.15 2.50
N LEU A 155 28.20 -1.07 3.03
CA LEU A 155 27.46 -1.49 4.21
C LEU A 155 28.33 -1.54 5.46
N ALA A 156 27.68 -1.47 6.61
CA ALA A 156 28.26 -1.93 7.87
C ALA A 156 28.47 -3.47 7.86
N ASP A 157 29.30 -3.98 8.78
CA ASP A 157 29.81 -5.35 8.71
C ASP A 157 28.74 -6.44 8.76
N ASN A 158 27.72 -6.28 9.61
CA ASN A 158 26.76 -7.34 9.93
C ASN A 158 25.46 -7.29 9.11
N VAL A 159 25.36 -6.38 8.13
CA VAL A 159 24.12 -6.12 7.40
C VAL A 159 23.61 -7.37 6.67
N LEU A 160 24.44 -7.97 5.81
CA LEU A 160 24.02 -9.12 5.00
C LEU A 160 23.71 -10.36 5.86
N THR A 161 24.51 -10.63 6.89
CA THR A 161 24.28 -11.74 7.81
C THR A 161 22.95 -11.58 8.55
N SER A 162 22.68 -10.39 9.08
CA SER A 162 21.41 -10.05 9.76
C SER A 162 20.20 -10.21 8.84
N MET A 163 20.30 -9.75 7.60
CA MET A 163 19.24 -9.91 6.59
C MET A 163 18.95 -11.38 6.28
N ALA A 164 20.00 -12.18 6.06
CA ALA A 164 19.87 -13.60 5.73
C ALA A 164 19.27 -14.41 6.89
N GLU A 165 19.75 -14.18 8.12
CA GLU A 165 19.24 -14.86 9.31
C GLU A 165 17.78 -14.49 9.59
N THR A 166 17.44 -13.20 9.49
CA THR A 166 16.07 -12.74 9.67
C THR A 166 15.15 -13.36 8.61
N PHE A 167 15.53 -13.39 7.34
CA PHE A 167 14.69 -13.97 6.30
C PHE A 167 14.43 -15.47 6.50
N ARG A 168 15.45 -16.23 6.96
CA ARG A 168 15.33 -17.67 7.25
C ARG A 168 14.37 -17.97 8.40
N THR A 169 14.33 -17.10 9.41
CA THR A 169 13.56 -17.33 10.64
C THR A 169 12.19 -16.64 10.64
N SER A 170 12.03 -15.60 9.82
CA SER A 170 10.77 -14.85 9.64
C SER A 170 9.61 -15.74 9.19
N GLN A 171 8.41 -15.39 9.65
CA GLN A 171 7.14 -16.03 9.28
C GLN A 171 6.21 -14.99 8.64
N GLY A 172 5.19 -15.48 7.95
CA GLY A 172 4.19 -14.64 7.27
C GLY A 172 4.33 -14.70 5.76
N THR A 173 3.67 -13.75 5.10
CA THR A 173 3.72 -13.60 3.63
C THR A 173 5.12 -13.28 3.14
N LEU A 174 5.43 -13.58 1.87
CA LEU A 174 6.72 -13.25 1.28
C LEU A 174 7.06 -11.74 1.44
N ALA A 175 6.07 -10.86 1.26
CA ALA A 175 6.23 -9.41 1.43
C ALA A 175 6.67 -9.02 2.85
N GLU A 176 6.05 -9.61 3.89
CA GLU A 176 6.41 -9.35 5.29
C GLU A 176 7.83 -9.84 5.59
N ARG A 177 8.18 -11.04 5.14
CA ARG A 177 9.51 -11.64 5.34
C ARG A 177 10.61 -10.83 4.67
N LEU A 178 10.39 -10.39 3.44
CA LEU A 178 11.32 -9.51 2.70
C LEU A 178 11.53 -8.18 3.42
N LEU A 179 10.44 -7.53 3.87
CA LEU A 179 10.55 -6.27 4.59
C LEU A 179 11.24 -6.42 5.95
N GLN A 180 10.94 -7.48 6.70
CA GLN A 180 11.61 -7.80 7.96
C GLN A 180 13.12 -7.97 7.76
N SER A 181 13.52 -8.69 6.71
CA SER A 181 14.93 -8.84 6.33
C SER A 181 15.58 -7.49 6.02
N LEU A 182 14.94 -6.66 5.19
CA LEU A 182 15.44 -5.33 4.83
C LEU A 182 15.61 -4.43 6.07
N ILE A 183 14.62 -4.42 6.98
CA ILE A 183 14.69 -3.66 8.24
C ILE A 183 15.79 -4.19 9.16
N ALA A 184 16.00 -5.51 9.22
CA ALA A 184 17.08 -6.10 10.02
C ALA A 184 18.47 -5.70 9.49
N GLY A 185 18.63 -5.59 8.17
CA GLY A 185 19.82 -5.02 7.55
C GLY A 185 20.06 -3.58 7.99
N GLN A 186 19.01 -2.74 7.96
CA GLN A 186 19.11 -1.36 8.44
C GLN A 186 19.47 -1.27 9.95
N LYS A 187 18.89 -2.13 10.79
CA LYS A 187 19.18 -2.19 12.23
C LYS A 187 20.60 -2.67 12.54
N ALA A 188 21.19 -3.48 11.66
CA ALA A 188 22.57 -3.94 11.76
C ALA A 188 23.61 -2.90 11.28
N GLY A 189 23.19 -1.65 11.08
CA GLY A 189 24.04 -0.52 10.67
C GLY A 189 23.76 -0.04 9.25
N GLY A 190 23.09 -0.86 8.44
CA GLY A 190 22.65 -0.51 7.08
C GLY A 190 23.77 0.09 6.22
N GLN A 191 23.39 1.14 5.50
CA GLN A 191 24.26 1.88 4.58
C GLN A 191 25.08 2.91 5.36
N ILE A 192 26.40 2.94 5.13
CA ILE A 192 27.30 3.82 5.91
C ILE A 192 27.18 5.31 5.55
N ASN A 193 26.52 5.62 4.43
CA ASN A 193 26.40 6.97 3.86
C ASN A 193 24.95 7.50 3.88
N GLY A 194 24.10 6.95 4.76
CA GLY A 194 22.70 7.38 4.91
C GLY A 194 21.69 6.57 4.09
N LYS A 195 20.43 7.00 4.15
CA LYS A 195 19.25 6.33 3.56
C LYS A 195 18.34 7.36 2.91
N GLN A 196 17.67 7.00 1.82
CA GLN A 196 16.85 7.95 1.06
C GLN A 196 15.63 7.31 0.41
N SER A 197 15.75 6.13 -0.18
CA SER A 197 14.64 5.44 -0.83
C SER A 197 14.63 3.95 -0.54
N ALA A 198 13.45 3.35 -0.59
CA ALA A 198 13.26 1.91 -0.43
C ALA A 198 12.05 1.43 -1.24
N ALA A 199 12.08 0.17 -1.65
CA ALA A 199 10.97 -0.45 -2.38
C ALA A 199 10.79 -1.92 -1.97
N LEU A 200 9.57 -2.40 -2.11
CA LEU A 200 9.17 -3.79 -1.92
C LEU A 200 8.20 -4.15 -3.05
N VAL A 201 8.58 -5.13 -3.86
CA VAL A 201 7.75 -5.64 -4.94
C VAL A 201 7.61 -7.15 -4.77
N VAL A 202 6.39 -7.65 -4.82
CA VAL A 202 6.09 -9.09 -4.86
C VAL A 202 5.16 -9.35 -6.02
N LYS A 203 5.57 -10.28 -6.90
CA LYS A 203 4.73 -10.76 -7.98
C LYS A 203 4.58 -12.27 -7.97
N GLY A 204 3.37 -12.78 -8.14
CA GLY A 204 3.08 -14.22 -8.20
C GLY A 204 2.50 -14.66 -9.54
N GLU A 205 2.74 -15.91 -9.91
CA GLU A 205 2.17 -16.54 -11.12
C GLU A 205 0.64 -16.66 -11.02
N LYS A 206 0.16 -16.96 -9.81
CA LYS A 206 -1.27 -17.08 -9.47
C LYS A 206 -1.93 -15.76 -9.07
N ASN A 207 -1.16 -14.67 -9.02
CA ASN A 207 -1.67 -13.38 -8.58
C ASN A 207 -2.25 -12.63 -9.78
N GLU A 208 -3.53 -12.26 -9.69
CA GLU A 208 -4.12 -11.30 -10.62
C GLU A 208 -3.41 -9.93 -10.48
N TRP A 209 -3.46 -9.09 -11.52
CA TRP A 209 -2.70 -7.84 -11.59
C TRP A 209 -2.90 -6.91 -10.38
N PHE A 210 -4.07 -6.94 -9.73
CA PHE A 210 -4.39 -6.12 -8.55
C PHE A 210 -3.97 -6.74 -7.20
N ASN A 211 -3.53 -8.00 -7.19
CA ASN A 211 -3.01 -8.70 -6.02
C ASN A 211 -1.48 -8.68 -5.95
N GLN A 212 -0.82 -8.13 -6.96
CA GLN A 212 0.62 -7.88 -6.92
C GLN A 212 0.94 -6.72 -5.96
N ILE A 213 2.06 -6.81 -5.27
CA ILE A 213 2.55 -5.75 -4.37
C ILE A 213 3.64 -4.97 -5.12
N ASP A 214 3.47 -3.66 -5.20
CA ASP A 214 4.48 -2.72 -5.67
C ASP A 214 4.41 -1.48 -4.77
N LEU A 215 5.28 -1.44 -3.77
CA LEU A 215 5.33 -0.39 -2.75
C LEU A 215 6.67 0.32 -2.85
N ARG A 216 6.61 1.64 -2.98
CA ARG A 216 7.80 2.47 -3.24
C ARG A 216 7.78 3.71 -2.38
N VAL A 217 8.89 3.93 -1.70
CA VAL A 217 9.25 5.19 -1.06
C VAL A 217 10.41 5.76 -1.84
N ASP A 218 10.12 6.55 -2.86
CA ASP A 218 11.14 7.04 -3.79
C ASP A 218 12.00 8.18 -3.19
N HIS A 219 11.54 8.81 -2.10
CA HIS A 219 12.28 9.79 -1.31
C HIS A 219 11.67 9.92 0.10
N SER A 220 12.46 9.67 1.15
CA SER A 220 12.11 9.91 2.55
C SER A 220 13.35 9.93 3.43
N VAL A 221 13.28 10.66 4.55
CA VAL A 221 14.26 10.58 5.65
C VAL A 221 14.11 9.30 6.49
N GLN A 222 12.96 8.63 6.37
CA GLN A 222 12.59 7.40 7.09
C GLN A 222 12.02 6.35 6.11
N PRO A 223 12.79 5.94 5.08
CA PRO A 223 12.26 5.13 3.98
C PRO A 223 11.80 3.74 4.41
N PHE A 224 12.39 3.16 5.46
CA PHE A 224 12.00 1.83 5.96
C PHE A 224 10.70 1.88 6.75
N GLU A 225 10.55 2.91 7.60
CA GLU A 225 9.35 3.15 8.38
C GLU A 225 8.16 3.48 7.46
N ASP A 226 8.38 4.31 6.44
CA ASP A 226 7.35 4.64 5.46
C ASP A 226 7.00 3.44 4.58
N LEU A 227 7.96 2.61 4.19
CA LEU A 227 7.68 1.38 3.44
C LEU A 227 6.87 0.38 4.29
N GLN A 228 7.15 0.28 5.60
CA GLN A 228 6.34 -0.49 6.54
C GLN A 228 4.92 0.06 6.67
N LYS A 229 4.73 1.38 6.71
CA LYS A 229 3.39 1.99 6.69
C LYS A 229 2.64 1.63 5.41
N LEU A 230 3.30 1.67 4.25
CA LEU A 230 2.68 1.27 2.98
C LEU A 230 2.24 -0.20 2.99
N LEU A 231 3.06 -1.11 3.55
CA LEU A 231 2.70 -2.53 3.66
C LEU A 231 1.53 -2.73 4.63
N ASN A 232 1.53 -2.00 5.75
CA ASN A 232 0.41 -1.99 6.69
C ASN A 232 -0.87 -1.49 6.02
N TYR A 233 -0.81 -0.39 5.25
CA TYR A 233 -1.96 0.12 4.49
C TYR A 233 -2.50 -0.90 3.49
N HIS A 234 -1.61 -1.58 2.76
CA HIS A 234 -1.99 -2.64 1.82
C HIS A 234 -2.82 -3.73 2.51
N TYR A 235 -2.29 -4.35 3.56
CA TYR A 235 -2.97 -5.45 4.25
C TYR A 235 -4.14 -4.98 5.12
N GLY A 236 -4.03 -3.82 5.76
CA GLY A 236 -5.08 -3.21 6.57
C GLY A 236 -6.34 -2.92 5.75
N ARG A 237 -6.18 -2.41 4.52
CA ARG A 237 -7.30 -2.25 3.58
C ARG A 237 -7.97 -3.58 3.23
N ILE A 238 -7.18 -4.63 2.97
CA ILE A 238 -7.71 -5.96 2.66
C ILE A 238 -8.49 -6.51 3.86
N ARG A 239 -7.93 -6.41 5.08
CA ARG A 239 -8.59 -6.86 6.32
C ARG A 239 -9.87 -6.07 6.59
N LEU A 240 -9.89 -4.75 6.39
CA LEU A 240 -11.10 -3.94 6.51
C LEU A 240 -12.18 -4.36 5.52
N ASN A 241 -11.82 -4.65 4.26
CA ASN A 241 -12.77 -5.15 3.26
C ASN A 241 -13.38 -6.49 3.69
N GLN A 242 -12.53 -7.42 4.14
CA GLN A 242 -12.96 -8.73 4.61
C GLN A 242 -13.82 -8.62 5.88
N ALA A 243 -13.51 -7.69 6.79
CA ALA A 243 -14.30 -7.40 7.98
C ALA A 243 -15.72 -6.94 7.59
N MET A 244 -15.82 -5.93 6.72
CA MET A 244 -17.12 -5.43 6.25
C MET A 244 -17.95 -6.50 5.54
N PHE A 245 -17.31 -7.33 4.71
CA PHE A 245 -17.97 -8.46 4.06
C PHE A 245 -18.53 -9.43 5.10
N ALA A 246 -17.70 -9.88 6.05
CA ALA A 246 -18.11 -10.79 7.10
C ALA A 246 -19.28 -10.23 7.94
N ILE A 247 -19.25 -8.94 8.29
CA ILE A 247 -20.33 -8.28 9.03
C ILE A 247 -21.64 -8.31 8.23
N ARG A 248 -21.58 -7.97 6.93
CA ARG A 248 -22.75 -7.96 6.04
C ARG A 248 -23.35 -9.35 5.85
N THR A 249 -22.52 -10.39 5.77
CA THR A 249 -22.95 -11.79 5.70
C THR A 249 -23.22 -12.40 7.08
N LYS A 250 -23.43 -11.58 8.11
CA LYS A 250 -23.82 -11.96 9.47
C LYS A 250 -22.78 -12.78 10.26
N ASN A 251 -21.54 -12.87 9.79
CA ASN A 251 -20.42 -13.44 10.56
C ASN A 251 -19.75 -12.35 11.42
N ILE A 252 -20.44 -11.97 12.50
CA ILE A 252 -20.03 -10.85 13.36
C ILE A 252 -18.70 -11.11 14.08
N ALA A 253 -18.46 -12.35 14.54
CA ALA A 253 -17.23 -12.69 15.25
C ALA A 253 -15.99 -12.50 14.37
N ARG A 254 -16.03 -13.03 13.13
CA ARG A 254 -14.97 -12.82 12.14
C ARG A 254 -14.84 -11.35 11.76
N GLY A 255 -15.96 -10.66 11.60
CA GLY A 255 -16.02 -9.22 11.32
C GLY A 255 -15.25 -8.39 12.34
N LYS A 256 -15.52 -8.60 13.64
CA LYS A 256 -14.85 -7.90 14.74
C LYS A 256 -13.35 -8.20 14.80
N LEU A 257 -12.96 -9.47 14.67
CA LEU A 257 -11.55 -9.88 14.67
C LEU A 257 -10.75 -9.21 13.55
N LEU A 258 -11.27 -9.23 12.33
CA LEU A 258 -10.60 -8.62 11.18
C LEU A 258 -10.57 -7.10 11.30
N LEU A 259 -11.62 -6.49 11.86
CA LEU A 259 -11.67 -5.05 12.09
C LEU A 259 -10.63 -4.59 13.12
N SER A 260 -10.47 -5.32 14.23
CA SER A 260 -9.45 -5.01 15.25
C SER A 260 -8.02 -5.19 14.72
N GLN A 261 -7.81 -6.08 13.75
CA GLN A 261 -6.52 -6.20 13.05
C GLN A 261 -6.31 -5.05 12.07
N ALA A 262 -7.35 -4.65 11.33
CA ALA A 262 -7.25 -3.63 10.30
C ALA A 262 -6.99 -2.23 10.86
N GLU A 263 -7.67 -1.86 11.96
CA GLU A 263 -7.61 -0.50 12.54
C GLU A 263 -6.19 0.04 12.76
N PRO A 264 -5.28 -0.65 13.49
CA PRO A 264 -3.92 -0.17 13.70
C PRO A 264 -3.09 -0.15 12.40
N MET A 265 -3.43 -0.97 11.41
CA MET A 265 -2.68 -1.05 10.16
C MET A 265 -2.96 0.12 9.21
N ILE A 266 -4.13 0.76 9.32
CA ILE A 266 -4.55 1.88 8.46
C ILE A 266 -4.51 3.24 9.18
N GLU A 267 -3.91 3.29 10.36
CA GLU A 267 -3.78 4.51 11.13
C GLU A 267 -3.01 5.59 10.36
N GLY A 268 -3.55 6.82 10.32
CA GLY A 268 -2.99 7.94 9.55
C GLY A 268 -3.42 7.96 8.08
N TRP A 269 -4.08 6.92 7.57
CA TRP A 269 -4.64 6.93 6.22
C TRP A 269 -6.04 7.57 6.21
N ASN A 270 -6.06 8.90 6.11
CA ASN A 270 -7.28 9.72 6.10
C ASN A 270 -8.39 9.19 5.15
N GLY A 271 -8.02 8.67 3.98
CA GLY A 271 -8.95 8.11 3.00
C GLY A 271 -9.71 6.85 3.47
N MET A 272 -9.25 6.16 4.52
CA MET A 272 -9.90 4.96 5.06
C MET A 272 -10.86 5.24 6.21
N TYR A 273 -10.82 6.42 6.84
CA TYR A 273 -11.63 6.71 8.02
C TYR A 273 -13.13 6.61 7.77
N GLY A 274 -13.62 7.02 6.60
CA GLY A 274 -15.05 6.88 6.27
C GLY A 274 -15.49 5.42 6.19
N LYS A 275 -14.64 4.56 5.63
CA LYS A 275 -14.90 3.13 5.55
C LYS A 275 -14.83 2.44 6.92
N LEU A 276 -13.87 2.85 7.74
CA LEU A 276 -13.69 2.36 9.11
C LEU A 276 -14.89 2.75 9.99
N ALA A 277 -15.31 4.01 9.97
CA ALA A 277 -16.49 4.48 10.70
C ALA A 277 -17.75 3.71 10.27
N LYS A 278 -17.95 3.51 8.96
CA LYS A 278 -19.06 2.70 8.44
C LYS A 278 -19.01 1.24 8.91
N ALA A 279 -17.83 0.64 9.04
CA ALA A 279 -17.70 -0.72 9.56
C ALA A 279 -18.17 -0.83 11.02
N TYR A 280 -17.89 0.17 11.86
CA TYR A 280 -18.40 0.25 13.23
C TYR A 280 -19.92 0.50 13.28
N LEU A 281 -20.45 1.34 12.39
CA LEU A 281 -21.90 1.52 12.29
C LEU A 281 -22.62 0.22 11.89
N LEU A 282 -22.05 -0.60 11.00
CA LEU A 282 -22.59 -1.92 10.67
C LEU A 282 -22.60 -2.88 11.88
N LEU A 283 -21.76 -2.63 12.88
CA LEU A 283 -21.72 -3.35 14.16
C LEU A 283 -22.59 -2.70 15.25
N ASN A 284 -23.32 -1.63 14.93
CA ASN A 284 -24.04 -0.78 15.87
C ASN A 284 -23.15 -0.14 16.96
N ASP A 285 -21.87 0.09 16.67
CA ASP A 285 -20.93 0.77 17.57
C ASP A 285 -20.79 2.25 17.17
N GLU A 286 -21.82 3.04 17.50
CA GLU A 286 -21.85 4.47 17.18
C GLU A 286 -20.74 5.24 17.90
N LYS A 287 -20.42 4.87 19.15
CA LYS A 287 -19.36 5.52 19.93
C LYS A 287 -18.02 5.43 19.22
N LYS A 288 -17.66 4.24 18.71
CA LYS A 288 -16.41 4.05 17.98
C LYS A 288 -16.46 4.74 16.62
N ALA A 289 -17.58 4.70 15.90
CA ALA A 289 -17.75 5.44 14.65
C ALA A 289 -17.53 6.96 14.83
N ILE A 290 -18.13 7.56 15.87
CA ILE A 290 -17.95 8.98 16.24
C ILE A 290 -16.47 9.25 16.55
N SER A 291 -15.82 8.39 17.34
CA SER A 291 -14.40 8.55 17.66
C SER A 291 -13.51 8.58 16.41
N ILE A 292 -13.77 7.71 15.42
CA ILE A 292 -13.05 7.71 14.14
C ILE A 292 -13.32 8.98 13.34
N ILE A 293 -14.57 9.45 13.29
CA ILE A 293 -14.96 10.69 12.61
C ILE A 293 -14.26 11.90 13.25
N SER A 294 -14.27 12.00 14.58
CA SER A 294 -13.60 13.08 15.31
C SER A 294 -12.09 13.05 15.07
N LYS A 295 -11.47 11.87 15.05
CA LYS A 295 -10.05 11.71 14.69
C LYS A 295 -9.77 12.20 13.27
N ALA A 296 -10.59 11.79 12.31
CA ALA A 296 -10.46 12.19 10.91
C ALA A 296 -10.50 13.72 10.73
N ILE A 297 -11.44 14.40 11.37
CA ILE A 297 -11.57 15.86 11.32
C ILE A 297 -10.41 16.56 12.04
N LYS A 298 -9.92 15.98 13.14
CA LYS A 298 -8.77 16.52 13.88
C LYS A 298 -7.49 16.46 13.04
N GLU A 299 -7.27 15.37 12.32
CA GLU A 299 -6.11 15.19 11.45
C GLU A 299 -6.22 15.98 10.13
N ASN A 300 -7.44 16.10 9.59
CA ASN A 300 -7.72 16.85 8.39
C ASN A 300 -9.07 17.59 8.50
N PRO A 301 -9.08 18.91 8.75
CA PRO A 301 -10.32 19.69 8.83
C PRO A 301 -11.21 19.64 7.58
N TYR A 302 -10.63 19.42 6.39
CA TYR A 302 -11.39 19.26 5.14
C TYR A 302 -12.20 17.97 5.08
N TRP A 303 -11.88 16.98 5.93
CA TRP A 303 -12.61 15.73 6.00
C TRP A 303 -14.09 15.92 6.33
N LYS A 304 -14.47 17.08 6.90
CA LYS A 304 -15.87 17.50 7.14
C LYS A 304 -16.77 17.37 5.91
N GLU A 305 -16.23 17.45 4.70
CA GLU A 305 -16.98 17.20 3.44
C GLU A 305 -17.69 15.83 3.43
N ASN A 306 -17.19 14.85 4.20
CA ASN A 306 -17.75 13.50 4.27
C ASN A 306 -18.85 13.35 5.34
N LEU A 307 -19.03 14.35 6.22
CA LEU A 307 -20.01 14.28 7.32
C LEU A 307 -21.46 14.02 6.88
N PRO A 308 -21.96 14.53 5.72
CA PRO A 308 -23.30 14.20 5.28
C PRO A 308 -23.58 12.71 5.15
N ALA A 309 -22.59 11.91 4.75
CA ALA A 309 -22.72 10.45 4.71
C ALA A 309 -23.05 9.85 6.09
N PHE A 310 -22.65 10.52 7.17
CA PHE A 310 -22.88 10.09 8.55
C PHE A 310 -24.07 10.79 9.22
N TYR A 311 -25.02 11.34 8.44
CA TYR A 311 -26.26 11.96 8.93
C TYR A 311 -27.04 11.10 9.93
N CYS A 312 -26.93 9.78 9.87
CA CYS A 312 -27.53 8.87 10.85
C CYS A 312 -27.08 9.15 12.30
N LEU A 313 -25.95 9.82 12.51
CA LEU A 313 -25.39 10.22 13.80
C LEU A 313 -25.76 11.66 14.23
N ARG A 314 -26.64 12.35 13.50
CA ARG A 314 -27.00 13.78 13.72
C ARG A 314 -27.45 14.16 15.14
N HIS A 315 -27.90 13.19 15.93
CA HIS A 315 -28.34 13.41 17.30
C HIS A 315 -27.22 13.26 18.33
N ALA A 316 -26.07 12.71 17.94
CA ALA A 316 -24.90 12.64 18.81
C ALA A 316 -24.34 14.06 19.03
N PRO A 317 -24.12 14.52 20.27
CA PRO A 317 -23.67 15.88 20.56
C PRO A 317 -22.42 16.30 19.77
N GLU A 318 -21.45 15.40 19.63
CA GLU A 318 -20.19 15.62 18.94
C GLU A 318 -20.38 15.85 17.44
N ILE A 319 -21.35 15.17 16.83
CA ILE A 319 -21.64 15.28 15.40
C ILE A 319 -22.62 16.43 15.12
N LYS A 320 -23.61 16.62 15.99
CA LYS A 320 -24.63 17.66 15.88
C LYS A 320 -24.01 19.05 15.73
N LEU A 321 -22.95 19.34 16.49
CA LEU A 321 -22.25 20.63 16.44
C LEU A 321 -21.43 20.84 15.16
N LEU A 322 -21.18 19.77 14.40
CA LEU A 322 -20.38 19.79 13.17
C LEU A 322 -21.24 19.74 11.91
N LEU A 323 -22.51 19.37 12.03
CA LEU A 323 -23.45 19.28 10.92
C LEU A 323 -24.17 20.61 10.70
N ASP A 324 -24.16 21.08 9.46
CA ASP A 324 -25.02 22.15 8.99
C ASP A 324 -25.85 21.65 7.80
N GLU A 325 -27.07 21.19 8.09
CA GLU A 325 -27.99 20.67 7.07
C GLU A 325 -28.33 21.70 5.98
N THR A 326 -28.19 23.01 6.27
CA THR A 326 -28.51 24.06 5.29
C THR A 326 -27.48 24.15 4.16
N THR A 327 -26.29 23.60 4.39
CA THR A 327 -25.19 23.56 3.41
C THR A 327 -25.24 22.32 2.51
N PHE A 328 -26.09 21.34 2.83
CA PHE A 328 -26.11 20.07 2.13
C PHE A 328 -26.64 20.22 0.71
N THR A 329 -25.85 19.74 -0.25
CA THR A 329 -26.28 19.61 -1.64
C THR A 329 -27.19 18.38 -1.81
N LEU A 330 -27.81 18.25 -2.99
CA LEU A 330 -28.53 17.02 -3.35
C LEU A 330 -27.63 15.77 -3.31
N ALA A 331 -26.34 15.91 -3.65
CA ALA A 331 -25.39 14.81 -3.60
C ALA A 331 -25.14 14.36 -2.14
N ASP A 332 -25.02 15.31 -1.22
CA ASP A 332 -24.83 15.06 0.21
C ASP A 332 -26.02 14.31 0.82
N TRP A 333 -27.25 14.73 0.48
CA TRP A 333 -28.46 14.04 0.88
C TRP A 333 -28.55 12.63 0.30
N ASN A 334 -28.17 12.44 -0.95
CA ASN A 334 -28.12 11.12 -1.57
C ASN A 334 -27.07 10.20 -0.90
N ASN A 335 -25.94 10.74 -0.45
CA ASN A 335 -24.94 10.01 0.33
C ASN A 335 -25.51 9.58 1.69
N ALA A 336 -26.20 10.47 2.40
CA ALA A 336 -26.87 10.18 3.67
C ALA A 336 -27.88 9.02 3.52
N ILE A 337 -28.76 9.11 2.51
CA ILE A 337 -29.76 8.06 2.21
C ILE A 337 -29.06 6.74 1.87
N SER A 338 -27.99 6.77 1.08
CA SER A 338 -27.24 5.56 0.70
C SER A 338 -26.62 4.86 1.91
N ILE A 339 -26.08 5.60 2.88
CA ILE A 339 -25.57 5.01 4.12
C ILE A 339 -26.68 4.40 4.96
N LEU A 340 -27.83 5.07 5.11
CA LEU A 340 -28.97 4.49 5.84
C LEU A 340 -29.45 3.16 5.22
N ILE A 341 -29.51 3.08 3.88
CA ILE A 341 -29.84 1.85 3.16
C ILE A 341 -28.80 0.76 3.45
N ASP A 342 -27.52 1.08 3.36
CA ASP A 342 -26.43 0.13 3.62
C ASP A 342 -26.41 -0.38 5.07
N LEU A 343 -26.86 0.44 6.02
CA LEU A 343 -27.03 0.10 7.44
C LEU A 343 -28.37 -0.61 7.73
N GLN A 344 -29.17 -0.92 6.71
CA GLN A 344 -30.48 -1.58 6.84
C GLN A 344 -31.52 -0.75 7.64
N LYS A 345 -31.35 0.58 7.70
CA LYS A 345 -32.26 1.51 8.39
C LYS A 345 -33.42 1.92 7.47
N SER A 346 -34.30 0.98 7.13
CA SER A 346 -35.33 1.16 6.10
C SER A 346 -36.24 2.37 6.38
N ALA A 347 -36.86 2.47 7.56
CA ALA A 347 -37.78 3.56 7.89
C ALA A 347 -37.12 4.95 7.76
N GLU A 348 -35.93 5.13 8.34
CA GLU A 348 -35.17 6.39 8.25
C GLU A 348 -34.79 6.72 6.80
N SER A 349 -34.37 5.72 6.01
CA SER A 349 -33.99 5.94 4.60
C SER A 349 -35.18 6.33 3.71
N ILE A 350 -36.37 5.77 3.97
CA ILE A 350 -37.60 6.10 3.23
C ILE A 350 -38.07 7.51 3.59
N ASP A 351 -38.16 7.84 4.88
CA ASP A 351 -38.60 9.16 5.35
C ASP A 351 -37.68 10.26 4.80
N LEU A 352 -36.36 10.08 4.94
CA LEU A 352 -35.38 11.03 4.42
C LEU A 352 -35.49 11.15 2.89
N GLY A 353 -35.56 10.04 2.16
CA GLY A 353 -35.69 10.06 0.70
C GLY A 353 -36.95 10.80 0.22
N GLN A 354 -38.09 10.61 0.90
CA GLN A 354 -39.34 11.31 0.59
C GLN A 354 -39.26 12.80 0.91
N LYS A 355 -38.65 13.18 2.04
CA LYS A 355 -38.37 14.59 2.37
C LYS A 355 -37.54 15.26 1.28
N ILE A 356 -36.46 14.60 0.84
CA ILE A 356 -35.56 15.14 -0.18
C ILE A 356 -36.21 15.20 -1.55
N LEU A 357 -37.08 14.27 -1.93
CA LEU A 357 -37.86 14.39 -3.18
C LEU A 357 -38.86 15.55 -3.17
N LYS A 358 -39.42 15.94 -2.01
CA LYS A 358 -40.26 17.14 -1.94
C LYS A 358 -39.45 18.40 -2.28
N GLN A 359 -38.19 18.46 -1.87
CA GLN A 359 -37.28 19.57 -2.15
C GLN A 359 -36.68 19.50 -3.57
N TYR A 360 -36.38 18.30 -4.05
CA TYR A 360 -35.74 18.02 -5.35
C TYR A 360 -36.59 17.05 -6.19
N PRO A 361 -37.78 17.46 -6.68
CA PRO A 361 -38.75 16.55 -7.31
C PRO A 361 -38.28 15.95 -8.64
N LYS A 362 -37.24 16.53 -9.27
CA LYS A 362 -36.64 16.04 -10.51
C LYS A 362 -35.43 15.13 -10.29
N SER A 363 -35.09 14.77 -9.06
CA SER A 363 -33.94 13.91 -8.77
C SER A 363 -34.21 12.47 -9.20
N SER A 364 -33.63 12.05 -10.34
CA SER A 364 -33.66 10.66 -10.78
C SER A 364 -32.96 9.73 -9.77
N TYR A 365 -31.79 10.13 -9.27
CA TYR A 365 -31.01 9.30 -8.36
C TYR A 365 -31.67 9.10 -6.99
N THR A 366 -32.35 10.13 -6.44
CA THR A 366 -33.10 9.97 -5.18
C THR A 366 -34.28 9.02 -5.34
N ASN A 367 -34.96 9.02 -6.50
CA ASN A 367 -35.98 8.01 -6.80
C ASN A 367 -35.38 6.59 -6.83
N TYR A 368 -34.22 6.41 -7.47
CA TYR A 368 -33.49 5.13 -7.43
C TYR A 368 -33.14 4.70 -6.00
N LEU A 369 -32.66 5.61 -5.15
CA LEU A 369 -32.36 5.30 -3.75
C LEU A 369 -33.61 4.92 -2.95
N LEU A 370 -34.73 5.61 -3.16
CA LEU A 370 -36.01 5.23 -2.54
C LEU A 370 -36.47 3.83 -2.97
N ALA A 371 -36.27 3.46 -4.24
CA ALA A 371 -36.54 2.10 -4.69
C ALA A 371 -35.73 1.07 -3.89
N LYS A 372 -34.42 1.32 -3.69
CA LYS A 372 -33.59 0.47 -2.83
C LYS A 372 -34.07 0.44 -1.38
N ALA A 373 -34.46 1.58 -0.83
CA ALA A 373 -34.93 1.71 0.55
C ALA A 373 -36.20 0.90 0.83
N VAL A 374 -37.20 0.96 -0.07
CA VAL A 374 -38.45 0.19 0.07
C VAL A 374 -38.27 -1.31 -0.20
N LEU A 375 -37.27 -1.70 -1.00
CA LEU A 375 -36.90 -3.11 -1.19
C LEU A 375 -36.37 -3.78 0.08
N LEU A 376 -35.82 -3.02 1.03
CA LEU A 376 -35.44 -3.57 2.35
C LEU A 376 -36.66 -4.18 3.08
N ASN A 377 -37.86 -3.65 2.83
CA ASN A 377 -39.13 -4.17 3.35
C ASN A 377 -39.83 -5.11 2.35
N GLN A 378 -39.11 -5.62 1.34
CA GLN A 378 -39.63 -6.50 0.29
C GLN A 378 -40.78 -5.91 -0.55
N ASN A 379 -40.98 -4.58 -0.52
CA ASN A 379 -42.03 -3.90 -1.27
C ASN A 379 -41.61 -3.70 -2.74
N LYS A 380 -41.71 -4.77 -3.53
CA LYS A 380 -41.34 -4.79 -4.95
C LYS A 380 -42.19 -3.85 -5.81
N SER A 381 -43.47 -3.66 -5.48
CA SER A 381 -44.39 -2.82 -6.28
C SER A 381 -44.02 -1.35 -6.18
N SER A 382 -43.81 -0.82 -4.97
CA SER A 382 -43.34 0.56 -4.79
C SER A 382 -41.94 0.75 -5.37
N ALA A 383 -41.05 -0.24 -5.22
CA ALA A 383 -39.71 -0.17 -5.80
C ALA A 383 -39.76 -0.01 -7.33
N LYS A 384 -40.59 -0.81 -8.01
CA LYS A 384 -40.79 -0.72 -9.46
C LYS A 384 -41.26 0.67 -9.89
N SER A 385 -42.23 1.24 -9.18
CA SER A 385 -42.75 2.59 -9.48
C SER A 385 -41.67 3.67 -9.36
N TYR A 386 -40.86 3.63 -8.28
CA TYR A 386 -39.75 4.57 -8.12
C TYR A 386 -38.67 4.41 -9.20
N LEU A 387 -38.35 3.18 -9.62
CA LEU A 387 -37.38 2.92 -10.69
C LEU A 387 -37.87 3.42 -12.05
N GLU A 388 -39.14 3.17 -12.38
CA GLU A 388 -39.77 3.70 -13.59
C GLU A 388 -39.74 5.23 -13.59
N LYS A 389 -40.00 5.86 -12.43
CA LYS A 389 -39.91 7.31 -12.29
C LYS A 389 -38.47 7.82 -12.46
N ALA A 390 -37.48 7.15 -11.88
CA ALA A 390 -36.07 7.49 -12.03
C ALA A 390 -35.65 7.46 -13.50
N ILE A 391 -36.02 6.41 -14.24
CA ILE A 391 -35.70 6.24 -15.67
C ILE A 391 -36.47 7.26 -16.53
N GLN A 392 -37.69 7.63 -16.15
CA GLN A 392 -38.45 8.68 -16.83
C GLN A 392 -37.75 10.04 -16.70
N LEU A 393 -37.22 10.36 -15.52
CA LEU A 393 -36.52 11.62 -15.24
C LEU A 393 -35.13 11.67 -15.88
N ASP A 394 -34.45 10.53 -15.95
CA ASP A 394 -33.15 10.39 -16.60
C ASP A 394 -33.04 9.01 -17.27
N LYS A 395 -33.15 9.01 -18.60
CA LYS A 395 -33.05 7.79 -19.41
C LYS A 395 -31.66 7.16 -19.36
N ALA A 396 -30.62 7.88 -18.93
CA ALA A 396 -29.26 7.36 -18.81
C ALA A 396 -28.95 6.77 -17.42
N ASN A 397 -29.91 6.76 -16.48
CA ASN A 397 -29.72 6.18 -15.16
C ASN A 397 -29.60 4.65 -15.23
N ALA A 398 -28.38 4.18 -15.45
CA ALA A 398 -28.05 2.78 -15.64
C ALA A 398 -28.32 1.92 -14.39
N ASP A 399 -28.15 2.48 -13.20
CA ASP A 399 -28.40 1.76 -11.95
C ASP A 399 -29.89 1.47 -11.75
N ALA A 400 -30.75 2.44 -12.06
CA ALA A 400 -32.20 2.24 -12.03
C ALA A 400 -32.65 1.21 -13.08
N GLN A 401 -32.11 1.27 -14.30
CA GLN A 401 -32.39 0.29 -15.36
C GLN A 401 -31.97 -1.13 -14.97
N ARG A 402 -30.75 -1.29 -14.42
CA ARG A 402 -30.22 -2.58 -14.00
C ARG A 402 -31.09 -3.19 -12.90
N LEU A 403 -31.42 -2.41 -11.87
CA LEU A 403 -32.24 -2.88 -10.75
C LEU A 403 -33.67 -3.22 -11.20
N LEU A 404 -34.27 -2.42 -12.10
CA LEU A 404 -35.59 -2.71 -12.65
C LEU A 404 -35.60 -4.01 -13.46
N THR A 405 -34.54 -4.25 -14.24
CA THR A 405 -34.38 -5.48 -15.03
C THR A 405 -34.25 -6.70 -14.11
N GLN A 406 -33.45 -6.60 -13.05
CA GLN A 406 -33.32 -7.66 -12.03
C GLN A 406 -34.65 -7.99 -11.36
N LEU A 407 -35.47 -6.98 -11.03
CA LEU A 407 -36.79 -7.20 -10.44
C LEU A 407 -37.78 -7.87 -11.41
N LYS A 408 -37.66 -7.60 -12.72
CA LYS A 408 -38.49 -8.24 -13.76
C LYS A 408 -38.06 -9.67 -14.07
N GLY A 409 -36.78 -10.01 -13.93
CA GLY A 409 -36.26 -11.36 -14.16
C GLY A 409 -36.40 -12.31 -12.96
N ALA A 410 -36.76 -11.79 -11.78
CA ALA A 410 -36.94 -12.54 -10.54
C ALA A 410 -38.43 -12.77 -10.18
N SER A 411 -39.33 -12.69 -11.17
CA SER A 411 -40.78 -12.88 -11.04
C SER A 411 -41.22 -14.27 -11.44
#